data_AF-A0A8T5M7W8-F1
#
_entry.id   AF-A0A8T5M7W8-F1
#
_cell.length_a   1.000
_cell.length_b   1.000
_cell.length_c   1.000
_cell.angle_alpha   90.00
_cell.angle_beta   90.00
_cell.angle_gamma   90.00
#
_symmetry.space_group_name_H-M   'P 1'
#
loop_
_entity.id
_entity.type
_entity.pdbx_description
1 polymer ?
#
loop_
_entity_poly.entity_id
_entity_poly.type
_entity_poly.pdbx_seq_one_letter_code
_entity_poly.pdbx_strand_id
1 'polypeptide(L)'
;MKIKNLKPNEILTTKDFPVHNPHILKIYFSICKKGHKNILPPTPVIPLSIGQPLLDNKSKKAKEYNDRIKTFIKKKKVKYLMLDGSHKTTALALNHNKINSVIFEKDADIKEFADLVHTGEVFSLSTKETIRDSLLEMANHFKDAKFFESIEDKTKRMVKENVIPLYMIKHYKRK
;
A
#
# COMPACT_ATOMS: atom_id res chain seq x y z
N MET A 1 13.08 -12.83 -3.21
CA MET A 1 12.53 -11.61 -2.61
C MET A 1 13.52 -10.44 -2.69
N LYS A 2 13.08 -9.18 -2.87
CA LYS A 2 13.95 -7.97 -2.88
C LYS A 2 13.42 -6.88 -1.95
N ILE A 3 14.30 -6.19 -1.23
CA ILE A 3 13.93 -5.06 -0.36
C ILE A 3 14.32 -3.73 -1.03
N LYS A 4 13.41 -2.75 -1.02
CA LYS A 4 13.65 -1.42 -1.60
C LYS A 4 12.91 -0.33 -0.83
N ASN A 5 13.56 0.83 -0.69
CA ASN A 5 12.91 2.05 -0.20
C ASN A 5 12.15 2.76 -1.33
N LEU A 6 10.83 2.60 -1.35
CA LEU A 6 9.94 3.17 -2.36
C LEU A 6 9.37 4.52 -1.94
N LYS A 7 9.08 5.40 -2.90
CA LYS A 7 8.34 6.64 -2.58
C LYS A 7 6.85 6.33 -2.40
N PRO A 8 6.14 7.04 -1.50
CA PRO A 8 4.69 6.84 -1.32
C PRO A 8 3.85 7.01 -2.60
N ASN A 9 4.31 7.84 -3.55
CA ASN A 9 3.62 8.03 -4.83
C ASN A 9 3.86 6.90 -5.85
N GLU A 10 4.79 5.97 -5.60
CA GLU A 10 5.07 4.83 -6.49
C GLU A 10 4.20 3.60 -6.18
N ILE A 11 3.40 3.63 -5.11
CA ILE A 11 2.65 2.47 -4.62
C ILE A 11 1.15 2.77 -4.63
N LEU A 12 0.39 1.95 -5.35
CA LEU A 12 -1.08 1.91 -5.37
C LEU A 12 -1.59 1.32 -4.05
N THR A 13 -2.63 1.91 -3.49
CA THR A 13 -3.29 1.44 -2.26
C THR A 13 -4.81 1.38 -2.43
N THR A 14 -5.47 0.63 -1.54
CA THR A 14 -6.92 0.70 -1.37
C THR A 14 -7.36 2.08 -0.90
N LYS A 15 -8.61 2.45 -1.24
CA LYS A 15 -9.23 3.75 -1.01
C LYS A 15 -9.57 4.04 0.46
N ASP A 16 -9.82 2.98 1.24
CA ASP A 16 -10.40 3.10 2.57
C ASP A 16 -9.37 3.61 3.56
N PHE A 17 -9.75 4.57 4.41
CA PHE A 17 -8.82 5.14 5.37
C PHE A 17 -8.47 4.14 6.48
N PRO A 18 -7.18 4.03 6.86
CA PRO A 18 -6.74 3.20 7.99
C PRO A 18 -7.05 3.90 9.33
N VAL A 19 -8.32 4.26 9.53
CA VAL A 19 -8.83 4.97 10.72
C VAL A 19 -9.84 4.13 11.49
N HIS A 20 -10.12 2.90 11.04
CA HIS A 20 -10.92 1.93 11.79
C HIS A 20 -10.23 1.52 13.10
N ASN A 21 -8.89 1.60 13.17
CA ASN A 21 -8.14 1.52 14.41
C ASN A 21 -7.17 2.71 14.52
N PRO A 22 -7.61 3.85 15.08
CA PRO A 22 -6.79 5.04 15.15
C PRO A 22 -5.56 4.86 16.07
N HIS A 23 -5.58 3.92 17.01
CA HIS A 23 -4.46 3.68 17.93
C HIS A 23 -3.24 3.11 17.21
N ILE A 24 -3.45 2.16 16.29
CA ILE A 24 -2.37 1.59 15.47
C ILE A 24 -1.69 2.69 14.64
N LEU A 25 -2.47 3.57 14.01
CA LEU A 25 -1.92 4.70 13.25
C LEU A 25 -1.09 5.64 14.16
N LYS A 26 -1.58 5.94 15.37
CA LYS A 26 -0.87 6.78 16.36
C LYS A 26 0.47 6.16 16.77
N ILE A 27 0.52 4.85 16.99
CA ILE A 27 1.75 4.12 17.34
C ILE A 27 2.76 4.24 16.21
N TYR A 28 2.39 3.86 14.98
CA TYR A 28 3.30 3.95 13.83
C TYR A 28 3.76 5.38 13.56
N PHE A 29 2.85 6.35 13.68
CA PHE A 29 3.19 7.76 13.51
C PHE A 29 4.23 8.21 14.55
N SER A 30 4.08 7.82 15.82
CA SER A 30 5.03 8.13 16.89
C SER A 30 6.41 7.53 16.62
N ILE A 31 6.46 6.26 16.21
CA ILE A 31 7.71 5.56 15.82
C ILE A 31 8.41 6.32 14.69
N CYS A 32 7.67 6.67 13.63
CA CYS A 32 8.20 7.39 12.49
C CYS A 32 8.69 8.80 12.85
N LYS A 33 7.93 9.53 13.67
CA LYS A 33 8.24 10.89 14.11
C LYS A 33 9.51 10.94 14.97
N LYS A 34 9.75 9.91 15.78
CA LYS A 34 10.96 9.74 16.60
C LYS A 34 12.18 9.23 15.82
N GLY A 35 12.04 8.96 14.51
CA GLY A 35 13.14 8.47 13.67
C GLY A 35 13.39 6.96 13.77
N HIS A 36 12.57 6.21 14.52
CA HIS A 36 12.73 4.77 14.71
C HIS A 36 12.07 3.91 13.63
N LYS A 37 11.81 4.46 12.43
CA LYS A 37 11.14 3.74 11.34
C LYS A 37 11.83 2.44 10.90
N ASN A 38 13.12 2.28 11.19
CA ASN A 38 13.89 1.10 10.82
C ASN A 38 13.51 -0.15 11.63
N ILE A 39 12.83 0.00 12.78
CA ILE A 39 12.30 -1.14 13.55
C ILE A 39 11.05 -1.74 12.91
N LEU A 40 10.46 -1.04 11.94
CA LEU A 40 9.22 -1.48 11.32
C LEU A 40 9.52 -2.51 10.24
N PRO A 41 8.78 -3.63 10.19
CA PRO A 41 8.95 -4.62 9.14
C PRO A 41 8.66 -4.00 7.76
N PRO A 42 9.24 -4.53 6.68
CA PRO A 42 8.97 -4.02 5.34
C PRO A 42 7.49 -4.20 4.94
N THR A 43 7.02 -3.39 4.00
CA THR A 43 5.66 -3.46 3.45
C THR A 43 5.63 -4.36 2.21
N PRO A 44 4.80 -5.42 2.17
CA PRO A 44 4.69 -6.28 0.99
C PRO A 44 4.02 -5.57 -0.18
N VAL A 45 4.66 -5.65 -1.35
CA VAL A 45 4.17 -5.09 -2.61
C VAL A 45 4.44 -6.01 -3.78
N ILE A 46 3.59 -5.94 -4.81
CA ILE A 46 3.79 -6.64 -6.11
C ILE A 46 4.05 -5.61 -7.21
N PRO A 47 5.02 -5.81 -8.11
CA PRO A 47 5.17 -5.01 -9.32
C PRO A 47 3.92 -5.11 -10.20
N LEU A 48 3.33 -3.95 -10.55
CA LEU A 48 2.15 -3.90 -11.43
C LEU A 48 2.42 -4.43 -12.84
N SER A 49 3.69 -4.55 -13.25
CA SER A 49 4.09 -5.16 -14.52
C SER A 49 3.90 -6.68 -14.57
N ILE A 50 3.90 -7.36 -13.42
CA ILE A 50 3.75 -8.83 -13.35
C ILE A 50 2.25 -9.22 -13.32
N GLY A 51 1.40 -8.31 -12.85
CA GLY A 51 0.00 -8.59 -12.57
C GLY A 51 -1.02 -7.98 -13.53
N GLN A 52 -0.60 -7.41 -14.67
CA GLN A 52 -1.54 -6.84 -15.64
C GLN A 52 -1.87 -7.81 -16.78
N PRO A 53 -3.14 -7.86 -17.23
CA PRO A 53 -4.31 -7.18 -16.66
C PRO A 53 -4.73 -7.77 -15.30
N LEU A 54 -5.25 -6.93 -14.41
CA LEU A 54 -5.62 -7.32 -13.04
C LEU A 54 -6.94 -8.10 -12.98
N LEU A 55 -7.87 -7.84 -13.92
CA LEU A 55 -9.09 -8.62 -14.13
C LEU A 55 -9.05 -9.35 -15.48
N ASP A 56 -9.79 -10.46 -15.60
CA ASP A 56 -9.93 -11.13 -16.88
C ASP A 56 -10.72 -10.24 -17.85
N ASN A 57 -10.17 -9.93 -19.02
CA ASN A 57 -10.76 -9.02 -20.02
C ASN A 57 -12.05 -9.59 -20.68
N LYS A 58 -12.77 -10.49 -20.01
CA LYS A 58 -13.96 -11.16 -20.53
C LYS A 58 -15.19 -10.26 -20.50
N SER A 59 -15.38 -9.49 -19.42
CA SER A 59 -16.54 -8.60 -19.29
C SER A 59 -16.21 -7.16 -19.70
N LYS A 60 -17.22 -6.40 -20.17
CA LYS A 60 -17.09 -4.96 -20.46
C LYS A 60 -16.55 -4.20 -19.25
N LYS A 61 -17.09 -4.48 -18.05
CA LYS A 61 -16.65 -3.87 -16.79
C LYS A 61 -15.18 -4.16 -16.48
N ALA A 62 -14.71 -5.39 -16.71
CA ALA A 62 -13.31 -5.74 -16.47
C ALA A 62 -12.35 -5.03 -17.45
N LYS A 63 -12.74 -4.90 -18.73
CA LYS A 63 -11.98 -4.11 -19.71
C LYS A 63 -11.90 -2.64 -19.30
N GLU A 64 -13.04 -2.02 -18.99
CA GLU A 64 -13.11 -0.63 -18.52
C GLU A 64 -12.26 -0.41 -17.27
N TYR A 65 -12.29 -1.35 -16.32
CA TYR A 65 -11.43 -1.33 -15.14
C TYR A 65 -9.95 -1.34 -15.50
N ASN A 66 -9.53 -2.31 -16.32
CA ASN A 66 -8.13 -2.47 -16.75
C ASN A 66 -7.62 -1.23 -17.51
N ASP A 67 -8.46 -0.60 -18.34
CA ASP A 67 -8.13 0.63 -19.05
C ASP A 67 -7.96 1.83 -18.11
N ARG A 68 -8.87 1.97 -17.14
CA ARG A 68 -8.82 3.05 -16.13
C ARG A 68 -7.57 2.92 -15.26
N ILE A 69 -7.25 1.72 -14.78
CA ILE A 69 -6.06 1.53 -13.93
C ILE A 69 -4.77 1.70 -14.73
N LYS A 70 -4.71 1.22 -15.98
CA LYS A 70 -3.56 1.44 -16.88
C LYS A 70 -3.31 2.92 -17.12
N THR A 71 -4.37 3.69 -17.35
CA THR A 71 -4.33 5.15 -17.52
C THR A 71 -3.81 5.83 -16.25
N PHE A 72 -4.33 5.43 -15.08
CA PHE A 72 -3.90 5.94 -13.78
C PHE A 72 -2.42 5.68 -13.52
N ILE A 73 -1.98 4.43 -13.71
CA ILE A 73 -0.59 3.98 -13.54
C ILE A 73 0.36 4.82 -14.39
N LYS A 74 0.03 5.02 -15.66
CA LYS A 74 0.83 5.84 -16.58
C LYS A 74 0.89 7.31 -16.12
N LYS A 75 -0.26 7.90 -15.76
CA LYS A 75 -0.35 9.31 -15.34
C LYS A 75 0.38 9.58 -14.03
N LYS A 76 0.25 8.70 -13.04
CA LYS A 76 0.80 8.87 -11.69
C LYS A 76 2.18 8.26 -11.49
N LYS A 77 2.69 7.54 -12.50
CA LYS A 77 3.99 6.81 -12.44
C LYS A 77 4.04 5.80 -11.28
N VAL A 78 2.89 5.21 -10.96
CA VAL A 78 2.77 4.15 -9.94
C VAL A 78 3.34 2.86 -10.52
N LYS A 79 4.06 2.09 -9.70
CA LYS A 79 4.81 0.90 -10.16
C LYS A 79 4.45 -0.36 -9.39
N TYR A 80 3.95 -0.20 -8.17
CA TYR A 80 3.68 -1.32 -7.27
C TYR A 80 2.26 -1.26 -6.74
N LEU A 81 1.72 -2.42 -6.39
CA LEU A 81 0.48 -2.59 -5.65
C LEU A 81 0.81 -3.01 -4.22
N MET A 82 0.28 -2.27 -3.24
CA MET A 82 0.39 -2.64 -1.83
C MET A 82 -0.52 -3.82 -1.52
N LEU A 83 0.00 -4.82 -0.81
CA LEU A 83 -0.78 -5.99 -0.37
C LEU A 83 -1.26 -5.87 1.07
N ASP A 84 -0.46 -5.24 1.93
CA ASP A 84 -0.76 -5.03 3.34
C ASP A 84 -0.03 -3.79 3.86
N GLY A 85 -0.36 -3.33 5.08
CA GLY A 85 0.38 -2.32 5.81
C GLY A 85 -0.20 -0.91 5.72
N SER A 86 -1.50 -0.74 5.47
CA SER A 86 -2.10 0.59 5.24
C SER A 86 -1.87 1.58 6.40
N HIS A 87 -1.93 1.17 7.67
CA HIS A 87 -1.64 2.08 8.79
C HIS A 87 -0.17 2.52 8.79
N LYS A 88 0.75 1.56 8.60
CA LYS A 88 2.20 1.75 8.60
C LYS A 88 2.63 2.68 7.47
N THR A 89 2.13 2.46 6.25
CA THR A 89 2.49 3.25 5.08
C THR A 89 1.92 4.67 5.14
N THR A 90 0.70 4.84 5.64
CA THR A 90 0.14 6.17 5.92
C THR A 90 0.97 6.92 6.97
N ALA A 91 1.38 6.26 8.06
CA ALA A 91 2.25 6.89 9.07
C ALA A 91 3.61 7.32 8.49
N LEU A 92 4.23 6.48 7.65
CA LEU A 92 5.47 6.81 6.94
C LEU A 92 5.28 8.02 6.02
N ALA A 93 4.21 8.05 5.23
CA ALA A 93 3.88 9.15 4.33
C ALA A 93 3.59 10.46 5.10
N LEU A 94 2.88 10.40 6.22
CA LEU A 94 2.62 11.55 7.09
C LEU A 94 3.91 12.16 7.67
N ASN A 95 4.98 11.38 7.77
CA ASN A 95 6.30 11.81 8.24
C ASN A 95 7.28 12.10 7.09
N HIS A 96 6.80 12.12 5.84
CA HIS A 96 7.61 12.34 4.62
C HIS A 96 8.73 11.31 4.44
N ASN A 97 8.51 10.09 4.93
CA ASN A 97 9.46 9.00 4.82
C ASN A 97 9.19 8.17 3.55
N LYS A 98 10.27 7.62 2.96
CA LYS A 98 10.18 6.49 2.03
C LYS A 98 9.64 5.26 2.76
N ILE A 99 9.04 4.35 2.01
CA ILE A 99 8.45 3.10 2.49
C ILE A 99 9.46 2.00 2.27
N ASN A 100 9.93 1.39 3.36
CA ASN A 100 10.71 0.17 3.29
C ASN A 100 9.77 -0.95 2.80
N SER A 101 9.97 -1.43 1.59
CA SER A 101 9.09 -2.38 0.92
C SER A 101 9.81 -3.65 0.56
N VAL A 102 9.11 -4.75 0.68
CA VAL A 102 9.51 -6.05 0.16
C VAL A 102 8.73 -6.32 -1.12
N ILE A 103 9.44 -6.63 -2.19
CA ILE A 103 8.89 -6.82 -3.53
C ILE A 103 8.77 -8.32 -3.78
N PHE A 104 7.54 -8.77 -4.04
CA PHE A 104 7.24 -10.13 -4.47
C PHE A 104 7.20 -10.19 -5.98
N GLU A 105 8.12 -10.95 -6.57
CA GLU A 105 8.21 -11.19 -8.01
C GLU A 105 7.70 -12.59 -8.39
N LYS A 106 7.66 -13.52 -7.42
CA LYS A 106 7.16 -14.89 -7.57
C LYS A 106 6.41 -15.36 -6.32
N ASP A 107 5.57 -16.38 -6.44
CA ASP A 107 4.80 -16.96 -5.33
C ASP A 107 5.70 -17.47 -4.18
N ALA A 108 6.87 -17.98 -4.52
CA ALA A 108 7.85 -18.40 -3.51
C ALA A 108 8.31 -17.24 -2.59
N ASP A 109 8.30 -15.99 -3.06
CA ASP A 109 8.63 -14.83 -2.23
C ASP A 109 7.54 -14.57 -1.17
N ILE A 110 6.27 -14.85 -1.50
CA ILE A 110 5.16 -14.74 -0.54
C ILE A 110 5.33 -15.78 0.55
N LYS A 111 5.63 -17.03 0.17
CA LYS A 111 5.86 -18.11 1.11
C LYS A 111 7.03 -17.82 2.04
N GLU A 112 8.18 -17.40 1.48
CA GLU A 112 9.36 -16.99 2.25
C GLU A 112 9.02 -15.85 3.23
N PHE A 113 8.21 -14.88 2.82
CA PHE A 113 7.81 -13.78 3.69
C PHE A 113 6.80 -14.18 4.75
N ALA A 114 5.94 -15.16 4.47
CA ALA A 114 5.01 -15.72 5.45
C ALA A 114 5.76 -16.45 6.57
N ASP A 115 6.87 -17.12 6.25
CA ASP A 115 7.73 -17.76 7.26
C ASP A 115 8.34 -16.74 8.26
N LEU A 116 8.55 -15.49 7.83
CA LEU A 116 8.98 -14.38 8.70
C LEU A 116 7.89 -13.93 9.69
N VAL A 117 6.63 -14.27 9.44
CA VAL A 117 5.53 -14.02 10.39
C VAL A 117 5.61 -15.03 11.55
N HIS A 118 5.96 -16.28 11.25
CA HIS A 118 6.08 -17.34 12.25
C HIS A 118 7.24 -17.12 13.23
N THR A 119 8.28 -16.41 12.78
CA THR A 119 9.50 -16.13 13.54
C THR A 119 9.43 -14.77 14.28
N GLY A 120 8.47 -13.91 13.91
CA GLY A 120 8.18 -12.64 14.60
C GLY A 120 8.86 -11.41 13.98
N GLU A 121 9.67 -11.59 12.93
CA GLU A 121 10.32 -10.55 12.14
C GLU A 121 9.29 -9.69 11.40
N VAL A 122 8.08 -10.23 11.14
CA VAL A 122 6.94 -9.54 10.56
C VAL A 122 5.70 -9.75 11.43
N PHE A 123 4.96 -8.68 11.71
CA PHE A 123 3.80 -8.75 12.62
C PHE A 123 2.62 -9.55 12.06
N SER A 124 2.40 -9.48 10.75
CA SER A 124 1.30 -10.17 10.07
C SER A 124 1.49 -10.10 8.56
N LEU A 125 0.83 -11.02 7.85
CA LEU A 125 0.68 -10.98 6.41
C LEU A 125 -0.76 -11.36 6.05
N SER A 126 -1.56 -10.40 5.57
CA SER A 126 -2.93 -10.67 5.11
C SER A 126 -3.04 -11.05 3.62
N THR A 127 -1.90 -11.34 2.98
CA THR A 127 -1.80 -11.62 1.53
C THR A 127 -2.18 -13.08 1.23
N LYS A 128 -2.71 -13.36 0.02
CA LYS A 128 -2.97 -14.75 -0.43
C LYS A 128 -1.68 -15.49 -0.70
N GLU A 129 -1.75 -16.82 -0.80
CA GLU A 129 -0.60 -17.69 -1.04
C GLU A 129 0.09 -17.46 -2.40
N THR A 130 -0.67 -16.98 -3.39
CA THR A 130 -0.14 -16.70 -4.73
C THR A 130 -0.27 -15.22 -5.10
N ILE A 131 0.61 -14.77 -5.99
CA ILE A 131 0.56 -13.45 -6.63
C ILE A 131 -0.76 -13.30 -7.36
N ARG A 132 -1.20 -14.31 -8.10
CA ARG A 132 -2.45 -14.27 -8.87
C ARG A 132 -3.65 -14.03 -7.97
N ASP A 133 -3.77 -14.77 -6.87
CA ASP A 133 -4.91 -14.65 -5.96
C ASP A 133 -4.89 -13.30 -5.23
N SER A 134 -3.70 -12.83 -4.85
CA SER A 134 -3.52 -11.51 -4.23
C SER A 134 -3.93 -10.38 -5.18
N LEU A 135 -3.58 -10.48 -6.46
CA LEU A 135 -3.97 -9.52 -7.48
C LEU A 135 -5.48 -9.54 -7.74
N LEU A 136 -6.11 -10.73 -7.79
CA LEU A 136 -7.55 -10.88 -7.96
C LEU A 136 -8.33 -10.30 -6.77
N GLU A 137 -7.88 -10.56 -5.55
CA GLU A 137 -8.47 -9.96 -4.34
C GLU A 137 -8.41 -8.43 -4.40
N MET A 138 -7.24 -7.88 -4.75
CA MET A 138 -7.08 -6.43 -4.88
C MET A 138 -7.94 -5.87 -6.01
N ALA A 139 -8.00 -6.54 -7.16
CA ALA A 139 -8.86 -6.13 -8.26
C ALA A 139 -10.33 -6.09 -7.86
N ASN A 140 -10.78 -7.05 -7.04
CA ASN A 140 -12.12 -7.06 -6.47
C ASN A 140 -12.39 -5.87 -5.53
N HIS A 141 -11.41 -5.43 -4.74
CA HIS A 141 -11.53 -4.19 -3.95
C HIS A 141 -11.68 -2.93 -4.81
N PHE A 142 -11.14 -2.95 -6.03
CA PHE A 142 -11.17 -1.80 -6.93
C PHE A 142 -12.24 -1.86 -8.02
N LYS A 143 -12.91 -2.99 -8.25
CA LYS A 143 -13.83 -3.18 -9.40
C LYS A 143 -14.92 -2.10 -9.47
N ASP A 144 -15.40 -1.66 -8.31
CA ASP A 144 -16.43 -0.61 -8.17
C ASP A 144 -15.84 0.74 -7.70
N ALA A 145 -14.51 0.88 -7.67
CA ALA A 145 -13.87 2.11 -7.24
C ALA A 145 -14.08 3.20 -8.28
N LYS A 146 -14.47 4.40 -7.83
CA LYS A 146 -14.62 5.59 -8.69
C LYS A 146 -13.27 6.18 -9.10
N PHE A 147 -12.23 5.93 -8.30
CA PHE A 147 -10.88 6.44 -8.52
C PHE A 147 -9.84 5.49 -7.92
N PHE A 148 -8.58 5.71 -8.29
CA PHE A 148 -7.41 5.03 -7.75
C PHE A 148 -6.53 6.06 -7.03
N GLU A 149 -5.75 5.61 -6.04
CA GLU A 149 -4.85 6.48 -5.28
C GLU A 149 -3.52 5.80 -5.00
N SER A 150 -2.45 6.59 -5.09
CA SER A 150 -1.20 6.22 -4.45
C SER A 150 -1.29 6.42 -2.93
N ILE A 151 -0.35 5.85 -2.17
CA ILE A 151 -0.26 6.08 -0.72
C ILE A 151 -0.11 7.57 -0.41
N GLU A 152 0.62 8.30 -1.27
CA GLU A 152 0.75 9.75 -1.15
C GLU A 152 -0.59 10.48 -1.36
N ASP A 153 -1.31 10.15 -2.44
CA ASP A 153 -2.61 10.77 -2.74
C ASP A 153 -3.62 10.53 -1.61
N LYS A 154 -3.70 9.29 -1.13
CA LYS A 154 -4.55 8.90 0.01
C LYS A 154 -4.19 9.69 1.26
N THR A 155 -2.90 9.83 1.57
CA THR A 155 -2.42 10.57 2.75
C THR A 155 -2.77 12.06 2.65
N LYS A 156 -2.57 12.68 1.47
CA LYS A 156 -2.98 14.07 1.20
C LYS A 156 -4.49 14.25 1.39
N ARG A 157 -5.29 13.30 0.91
CA ARG A 157 -6.74 13.31 1.06
C ARG A 157 -7.16 13.19 2.53
N MET A 158 -6.53 12.31 3.31
CA MET A 158 -6.77 12.20 4.76
C MET A 158 -6.51 13.51 5.50
N VAL A 159 -5.43 14.21 5.13
CA VAL A 159 -5.09 15.53 5.70
C VAL A 159 -6.11 16.60 5.29
N LYS A 160 -6.55 16.58 4.03
CA LYS A 160 -7.54 17.53 3.50
C LYS A 160 -8.92 17.34 4.14
N GLU A 161 -9.34 16.09 4.32
CA GLU A 161 -10.65 15.74 4.88
C GLU A 161 -10.69 15.75 6.42
N ASN A 162 -9.57 16.06 7.08
CA ASN A 162 -9.45 16.12 8.55
C ASN A 162 -9.87 14.83 9.28
N VAL A 163 -9.67 13.67 8.67
CA VAL A 163 -10.05 12.35 9.22
C VAL A 163 -8.99 11.73 10.16
N ILE A 164 -7.92 12.47 10.46
CA ILE A 164 -6.83 12.06 11.34
C ILE A 164 -6.58 13.13 12.41
N PRO A 165 -5.94 12.78 13.54
CA PRO A 165 -5.69 13.74 14.61
C PRO A 165 -4.98 15.02 14.15
N LEU A 166 -5.42 16.17 14.66
CA LEU A 166 -4.90 17.49 14.29
C LEU A 166 -3.37 17.61 14.42
N TYR A 167 -2.77 16.96 15.42
CA TYR A 167 -1.32 17.00 15.60
C TYR A 167 -0.55 16.30 14.45
N MET A 168 -1.13 15.28 13.82
CA MET A 168 -0.53 14.62 12.64
C MET A 168 -0.64 15.51 11.41
N ILE A 169 -1.80 16.18 11.25
CA ILE A 169 -2.03 17.15 10.17
C ILE A 169 -1.04 18.31 10.27
N LYS A 170 -0.92 18.91 11.46
CA LYS A 170 0.04 19.99 11.73
C LYS A 170 1.47 19.54 11.47
N HIS A 171 1.83 18.30 11.84
CA HIS A 171 3.15 17.76 11.54
C HIS A 171 3.40 17.63 10.03
N TYR A 172 2.44 17.04 9.30
CA TYR A 172 2.55 16.83 7.86
C TYR A 172 2.71 18.15 7.09
N LYS A 173 1.94 19.19 7.45
CA LYS A 173 1.99 20.51 6.79
C LYS A 173 3.23 21.35 7.10
N ARG A 174 4.01 21.00 8.13
CA ARG A 174 5.19 21.78 8.57
C ARG A 174 6.47 21.45 7.80
N LYS A 175 6.48 20.34 7.07
CA LYS A 175 7.59 19.86 6.24
C LYS A 175 7.16 19.92 4.79
#